data_AF-A0A356T1W2-F1
#
_entry.id   AF-A0A356T1W2-F1
#
_cell.length_a   1.000
_cell.length_b   1.000
_cell.length_c   1.000
_cell.angle_alpha   90.00
_cell.angle_beta   90.00
_cell.angle_gamma   90.00
#
_symmetry.space_group_name_H-M   'P 1'
#
loop_
_entity.id
_entity.type
_entity.pdbx_description
1 polymer ?
#
loop_
_entity_poly.entity_id
_entity_poly.type
_entity_poly.pdbx_seq_one_letter_code
_entity_poly.pdbx_strand_id
1 'polypeptide(L)'
;MTKLAPPEKRIAIGRNHDGRLEAFYIKPDGVLRHNWQNRPNSLWKGEESLEVKATQVAVGVNADGRLEIFYLSPEGDVQHDWQTEPGGDWHGAESLGAKGRALDVSSNADGRLELFWVGDDGALWHDWQLEPNGDWSGKEKLGENAIDVAVGRNEDGRLEVFYLGAAGQLWHDWQTEANGDWHGAEQLDGTGKQVVVASNADGRLEVFWTDVDGHVWHDWQTEANGDWSGREDLNVIAQRVAIAANRGGRLELFYIDQDAHIRNLWQMEANGDWGSDGESLGAKATDLAVGQNADGRLEIFYAGPNDEIWHNWQPAPGRGPWSSIVQYEGGPPPVG
;
A
#
# COMPACT_ATOMS: atom_id res chain seq x y z
N MET A 1 1.02 -26.52 -13.02
CA MET A 1 0.32 -25.37 -12.41
C MET A 1 1.35 -24.25 -12.34
N THR A 2 1.22 -23.25 -13.20
CA THR A 2 2.11 -22.09 -13.19
C THR A 2 1.79 -21.32 -11.92
N LYS A 3 2.74 -21.22 -10.99
CA LYS A 3 2.63 -20.43 -9.77
C LYS A 3 2.33 -18.99 -10.25
N LEU A 4 1.14 -18.46 -9.96
CA LEU A 4 0.85 -17.04 -10.20
C LEU A 4 1.88 -16.27 -9.40
N ALA A 5 2.80 -15.57 -10.08
CA ALA A 5 3.69 -14.64 -9.41
C ALA A 5 2.81 -13.48 -8.90
N PRO A 6 2.88 -13.12 -7.61
CA PRO A 6 2.12 -11.98 -7.11
C PRO A 6 2.48 -10.71 -7.89
N PRO A 7 1.54 -9.76 -8.08
CA PRO A 7 1.83 -8.50 -8.75
C PRO A 7 2.86 -7.68 -7.95
N GLU A 8 4.01 -7.41 -8.56
CA GLU A 8 5.16 -6.76 -7.89
C GLU A 8 4.79 -5.36 -7.36
N LYS A 9 4.68 -5.13 -6.03
CA LYS A 9 4.51 -3.79 -5.40
C LYS A 9 5.81 -3.01 -5.49
N ARG A 10 6.05 -2.36 -6.63
CA ARG A 10 7.29 -1.63 -6.96
C ARG A 10 7.21 -0.14 -6.70
N ILE A 11 6.06 0.39 -6.28
CA ILE A 11 5.89 1.80 -5.91
C ILE A 11 5.24 1.88 -4.53
N ALA A 12 5.80 2.70 -3.64
CA ALA A 12 5.22 3.02 -2.34
C ALA A 12 5.33 4.53 -2.07
N ILE A 13 4.32 5.12 -1.43
CA ILE A 13 4.28 6.57 -1.16
C ILE A 13 4.25 6.82 0.34
N GLY A 14 5.29 7.49 0.84
CA GLY A 14 5.36 7.98 2.21
C GLY A 14 4.99 9.45 2.28
N ARG A 15 4.52 9.90 3.44
CA ARG A 15 4.39 11.34 3.75
C ARG A 15 5.33 11.67 4.91
N ASN A 16 6.34 12.47 4.62
CA ASN A 16 7.25 12.99 5.62
C ASN A 16 6.48 13.78 6.70
N HIS A 17 7.08 13.89 7.89
CA HIS A 17 6.50 14.61 9.03
C HIS A 17 6.10 16.06 8.69
N ASP A 18 6.81 16.72 7.78
CA ASP A 18 6.50 18.09 7.34
C ASP A 18 5.42 18.18 6.25
N GLY A 19 4.83 17.05 5.84
CA GLY A 19 3.74 16.96 4.87
C GLY A 19 4.20 16.75 3.42
N ARG A 20 5.50 16.68 3.13
CA ARG A 20 5.99 16.36 1.78
C ARG A 20 5.70 14.90 1.44
N LEU A 21 5.14 14.64 0.26
CA LEU A 21 5.13 13.29 -0.28
C LEU A 21 6.55 12.90 -0.72
N GLU A 22 6.86 11.63 -0.53
CA GLU A 22 8.07 10.96 -1.00
C GLU A 22 7.68 9.62 -1.62
N ALA A 23 8.02 9.44 -2.88
CA ALA A 23 7.73 8.23 -3.62
C ALA A 23 8.99 7.36 -3.68
N PHE A 24 8.81 6.07 -3.39
CA PHE A 24 9.83 5.02 -3.52
C PHE A 24 9.44 4.13 -4.67
N TYR A 25 10.37 3.85 -5.58
CA TYR A 25 10.07 3.06 -6.76
C TYR A 25 11.25 2.28 -7.33
N ILE A 26 10.93 1.17 -7.98
CA ILE A 26 11.89 0.25 -8.59
C ILE A 26 11.75 0.32 -10.11
N LYS A 27 12.83 0.72 -10.79
CA LYS A 27 12.91 0.73 -12.27
C LYS A 27 13.38 -0.64 -12.81
N PRO A 28 13.37 -0.90 -14.13
CA PRO A 28 13.75 -2.21 -14.70
C PRO A 28 15.18 -2.65 -14.43
N ASP A 29 16.08 -1.72 -14.09
CA ASP A 29 17.41 -2.08 -13.63
C ASP A 29 17.40 -2.71 -12.23
N GLY A 30 16.27 -2.70 -11.54
CA GLY A 30 16.05 -3.24 -10.20
C GLY A 30 16.53 -2.33 -9.08
N VAL A 31 17.07 -1.13 -9.36
CA VAL A 31 17.54 -0.23 -8.29
C VAL A 31 16.35 0.49 -7.65
N LEU A 32 16.29 0.43 -6.33
CA LEU A 32 15.32 1.19 -5.54
C LEU A 32 15.73 2.66 -5.47
N ARG A 33 14.81 3.52 -5.86
CA ARG A 33 14.98 4.96 -5.94
C ARG A 33 13.90 5.65 -5.16
N HIS A 34 14.16 6.91 -4.84
CA HIS A 34 13.18 7.78 -4.24
C HIS A 34 13.29 9.20 -4.78
N ASN A 35 12.21 9.96 -4.60
CA ASN A 35 12.15 11.38 -4.90
C ASN A 35 11.02 11.97 -4.06
N TRP A 36 11.14 13.24 -3.70
CA TRP A 36 10.24 13.91 -2.77
C TRP A 36 9.88 15.31 -3.23
N GLN A 37 8.75 15.82 -2.76
CA GLN A 37 8.37 17.21 -3.02
C GLN A 37 9.36 18.17 -2.33
N ASN A 38 9.72 19.30 -2.93
CA ASN A 38 10.60 20.31 -2.30
C ASN A 38 9.98 20.96 -1.06
N ARG A 39 8.65 21.08 -1.08
CA ARG A 39 7.75 21.54 -0.01
C ARG A 39 6.42 20.80 -0.18
N PRO A 40 5.56 20.73 0.85
CA PRO A 40 4.25 20.12 0.69
C PRO A 40 3.49 20.73 -0.50
N ASN A 41 2.88 19.88 -1.32
CA ASN A 41 2.05 20.27 -2.47
C ASN A 41 2.83 20.98 -3.60
N SER A 42 4.10 20.64 -3.82
CA SER A 42 4.97 21.36 -4.78
C SER A 42 5.70 20.45 -5.77
N LEU A 43 6.58 21.05 -6.59
CA LEU A 43 7.51 20.36 -7.48
C LEU A 43 8.40 19.37 -6.72
N TRP A 44 8.81 18.33 -7.42
CA TRP A 44 9.73 17.29 -6.94
C TRP A 44 11.18 17.76 -6.93
N LYS A 45 11.97 17.19 -6.02
CA LYS A 45 13.37 17.54 -5.77
C LYS A 45 14.28 17.04 -6.89
N GLY A 46 14.00 15.83 -7.37
CA GLY A 46 14.85 15.06 -8.28
C GLY A 46 15.02 13.63 -7.77
N GLU A 47 15.25 12.71 -8.68
CA GLU A 47 15.46 11.30 -8.36
C GLU A 47 16.82 11.08 -7.69
N GLU A 48 16.80 10.31 -6.60
CA GLU A 48 17.98 9.79 -5.92
C GLU A 48 17.88 8.26 -5.78
N SER A 49 19.03 7.61 -5.68
CA SER A 49 19.18 6.16 -5.59
C SER A 49 19.53 5.78 -4.16
N LEU A 50 18.88 4.74 -3.62
CA LEU A 50 19.25 4.13 -2.35
C LEU A 50 20.38 3.09 -2.49
N GLU A 51 20.95 2.96 -3.69
CA GLU A 51 22.10 2.10 -4.02
C GLU A 51 21.88 0.59 -3.79
N VAL A 52 20.62 0.19 -3.61
CA VAL A 52 20.20 -1.21 -3.38
C VAL A 52 19.35 -1.73 -4.52
N LYS A 53 19.31 -3.06 -4.67
CA LYS A 53 18.38 -3.73 -5.58
C LYS A 53 17.15 -4.21 -4.81
N ALA A 54 15.98 -4.05 -5.41
CA ALA A 54 14.73 -4.51 -4.85
C ALA A 54 13.77 -5.07 -5.92
N THR A 55 12.78 -5.85 -5.50
CA THR A 55 11.66 -6.36 -6.31
C THR A 55 10.30 -5.89 -5.78
N GLN A 56 10.26 -5.47 -4.51
CA GLN A 56 9.07 -4.90 -3.86
C GLN A 56 9.49 -3.90 -2.80
N VAL A 57 8.67 -2.88 -2.55
CA VAL A 57 8.84 -1.88 -1.49
C VAL A 57 7.50 -1.57 -0.80
N ALA A 58 7.54 -1.39 0.52
CA ALA A 58 6.52 -0.77 1.34
C ALA A 58 7.17 0.31 2.22
N VAL A 59 6.37 1.24 2.75
CA VAL A 59 6.87 2.33 3.59
C VAL A 59 6.00 2.49 4.83
N GLY A 60 6.64 2.53 5.99
CA GLY A 60 6.06 2.89 7.28
C GLY A 60 6.51 4.27 7.73
N VAL A 61 5.75 4.88 8.62
CA VAL A 61 6.13 6.12 9.31
C VAL A 61 6.34 5.79 10.77
N ASN A 62 7.58 5.94 11.23
CA ASN A 62 7.95 5.76 12.62
C ASN A 62 7.23 6.78 13.53
N ALA A 63 7.12 6.46 14.82
CA ALA A 63 6.46 7.33 15.81
C ALA A 63 7.09 8.72 15.91
N ASP A 64 8.38 8.84 15.60
CA ASP A 64 9.12 10.10 15.57
C ASP A 64 9.03 10.87 14.23
N GLY A 65 8.30 10.33 13.25
CA GLY A 65 8.07 10.94 11.94
C GLY A 65 9.11 10.61 10.87
N ARG A 66 10.10 9.75 11.17
CA ARG A 66 11.03 9.22 10.15
C ARG A 66 10.29 8.24 9.24
N LEU A 67 10.54 8.32 7.93
CA LEU A 67 10.15 7.26 7.02
C LEU A 67 11.10 6.06 7.18
N GLU A 68 10.53 4.87 7.13
CA GLU A 68 11.28 3.60 7.06
C GLU A 68 10.67 2.75 5.97
N ILE A 69 11.52 2.29 5.06
CA ILE A 69 11.13 1.43 3.95
C ILE A 69 11.46 -0.02 4.26
N PHE A 70 10.63 -0.91 3.76
CA PHE A 70 10.82 -2.35 3.81
C PHE A 70 10.78 -2.87 2.40
N TYR A 71 11.76 -3.68 2.02
CA TYR A 71 11.86 -4.13 0.64
C TYR A 71 12.40 -5.55 0.54
N LEU A 72 12.07 -6.19 -0.58
CA LEU A 72 12.59 -7.50 -0.93
C LEU A 72 13.73 -7.32 -1.93
N SER A 73 14.90 -7.89 -1.66
CA SER A 73 15.98 -7.98 -2.65
C SER A 73 15.63 -8.94 -3.81
N PRO A 74 16.41 -8.98 -4.91
CA PRO A 74 16.23 -9.98 -5.97
C PRO A 74 16.32 -11.43 -5.49
N GLU A 75 17.08 -11.67 -4.42
CA GLU A 75 17.23 -12.97 -3.77
C GLU A 75 16.12 -13.24 -2.72
N GLY A 76 15.16 -12.33 -2.57
CA GLY A 76 14.05 -12.45 -1.62
C GLY A 76 14.39 -12.07 -0.18
N ASP A 77 15.60 -11.56 0.12
CA ASP A 77 15.91 -11.08 1.47
C ASP A 77 15.00 -9.92 1.86
N VAL A 78 14.42 -10.02 3.06
CA VAL A 78 13.67 -8.95 3.71
C VAL A 78 14.67 -7.97 4.31
N GLN A 79 14.65 -6.74 3.81
CA GLN A 79 15.55 -5.65 4.17
C GLN A 79 14.74 -4.43 4.59
N HIS A 80 15.36 -3.54 5.36
CA HIS A 80 14.80 -2.24 5.69
C HIS A 80 15.88 -1.15 5.65
N ASP A 81 15.46 0.09 5.47
CA ASP A 81 16.29 1.29 5.55
C ASP A 81 15.42 2.42 6.09
N TRP A 82 16.00 3.36 6.83
CA TRP A 82 15.26 4.44 7.48
C TRP A 82 15.97 5.77 7.36
N GLN A 83 15.18 6.85 7.36
CA GLN A 83 15.72 8.18 7.55
C GLN A 83 16.33 8.30 8.95
N THR A 84 17.51 8.90 9.09
CA THR A 84 18.21 9.11 10.35
C THR A 84 17.60 10.22 11.21
N GLU A 85 16.88 11.14 10.58
CA GLU A 85 16.00 12.15 11.18
C GLU A 85 14.82 12.42 10.23
N PRO A 86 13.67 12.95 10.69
CA PRO A 86 12.51 13.15 9.82
C PRO A 86 12.82 13.98 8.57
N GLY A 87 12.73 13.37 7.40
CA GLY A 87 13.04 13.99 6.11
C GLY A 87 14.52 14.22 5.81
N GLY A 88 15.43 13.58 6.57
CA GLY A 88 16.88 13.66 6.41
C GLY A 88 17.50 12.50 5.63
N ASP A 89 18.80 12.29 5.84
CA ASP A 89 19.60 11.25 5.16
C ASP A 89 19.16 9.84 5.57
N TRP A 90 19.36 8.86 4.68
CA TRP A 90 19.09 7.43 4.92
C TRP A 90 20.24 6.77 5.66
N HIS A 91 19.91 5.84 6.56
CA HIS A 91 20.87 5.10 7.37
C HIS A 91 21.73 4.16 6.52
N GLY A 92 21.11 3.53 5.53
CA GLY A 92 21.66 2.43 4.77
C GLY A 92 20.99 1.11 5.15
N ALA A 93 20.90 0.23 4.16
CA ALA A 93 20.19 -1.04 4.25
C ALA A 93 20.67 -1.96 5.38
N GLU A 94 19.70 -2.50 6.12
CA GLU A 94 19.89 -3.57 7.09
C GLU A 94 18.97 -4.75 6.80
N SER A 95 19.41 -5.94 7.22
CA SER A 95 18.69 -7.19 7.00
C SER A 95 17.92 -7.62 8.23
N LEU A 96 16.66 -7.99 8.04
CA LEU A 96 15.82 -8.61 9.07
C LEU A 96 16.01 -10.14 9.15
N GLY A 97 17.04 -10.69 8.48
CA GLY A 97 17.39 -12.12 8.57
C GLY A 97 16.32 -13.08 8.04
N ALA A 98 15.43 -12.61 7.15
CA ALA A 98 14.32 -13.36 6.61
C ALA A 98 14.29 -13.35 5.08
N LYS A 99 13.53 -14.29 4.51
CA LYS A 99 13.23 -14.39 3.07
C LYS A 99 11.73 -14.25 2.85
N GLY A 100 11.33 -13.57 1.78
CA GLY A 100 9.93 -13.35 1.44
C GLY A 100 9.70 -12.98 -0.02
N ARG A 101 8.41 -12.93 -0.37
CA ARG A 101 7.92 -12.66 -1.74
C ARG A 101 6.74 -11.69 -1.83
N ALA A 102 6.19 -11.30 -0.68
CA ALA A 102 5.21 -10.23 -0.53
C ALA A 102 5.36 -9.65 0.87
N LEU A 103 5.24 -8.33 1.04
CA LEU A 103 5.27 -7.67 2.34
C LEU A 103 4.31 -6.48 2.41
N ASP A 104 3.92 -6.14 3.63
CA ASP A 104 3.20 -4.93 3.98
C ASP A 104 3.50 -4.52 5.44
N VAL A 105 3.36 -3.24 5.78
CA VAL A 105 3.75 -2.70 7.09
C VAL A 105 2.68 -1.76 7.63
N SER A 106 2.46 -1.80 8.94
CA SER A 106 1.59 -0.83 9.63
C SER A 106 2.21 -0.40 10.97
N SER A 107 1.60 0.61 11.59
CA SER A 107 1.94 1.07 12.92
C SER A 107 0.93 0.56 13.93
N ASN A 108 1.42 -0.09 14.97
CA ASN A 108 0.67 -0.41 16.18
C ASN A 108 0.13 0.85 16.86
N ALA A 109 -0.85 0.70 17.75
CA ALA A 109 -1.46 1.81 18.48
C ALA A 109 -0.46 2.57 19.38
N ASP A 110 0.59 1.89 19.83
CA ASP A 110 1.68 2.46 20.63
C ASP A 110 2.80 3.12 19.79
N GLY A 111 2.71 3.08 18.46
CA GLY A 111 3.67 3.69 17.54
C GLY A 111 4.81 2.77 17.09
N ARG A 112 4.84 1.50 17.52
CA ARG A 112 5.79 0.50 16.98
C ARG A 112 5.40 0.14 15.55
N LEU A 113 6.35 0.12 14.62
CA LEU A 113 6.13 -0.51 13.32
C LEU A 113 6.07 -2.03 13.46
N GLU A 114 5.21 -2.66 12.67
CA GLU A 114 5.11 -4.10 12.55
C GLU A 114 4.99 -4.48 11.07
N LEU A 115 5.93 -5.32 10.64
CA LEU A 115 6.09 -5.79 9.28
C LEU A 115 5.47 -7.17 9.15
N PHE A 116 4.68 -7.38 8.10
CA PHE A 116 4.11 -8.67 7.73
C PHE A 116 4.67 -9.09 6.38
N TRP A 117 5.03 -10.36 6.22
CA TRP A 117 5.47 -10.87 4.93
C TRP A 117 5.09 -12.32 4.69
N VAL A 118 4.93 -12.64 3.41
CA VAL A 118 4.80 -14.01 2.92
C VAL A 118 6.19 -14.56 2.67
N GLY A 119 6.56 -15.60 3.41
CA GLY A 119 7.82 -16.32 3.26
C GLY A 119 7.92 -17.12 1.97
N ASP A 120 9.14 -17.50 1.60
CA ASP A 120 9.41 -18.43 0.48
C ASP A 120 8.84 -19.83 0.73
N ASP A 121 8.74 -20.20 2.01
CA ASP A 121 8.07 -21.41 2.49
C ASP A 121 6.53 -21.32 2.39
N GLY A 122 6.01 -20.13 2.06
CA GLY A 122 4.58 -19.85 1.99
C GLY A 122 3.92 -19.58 3.34
N ALA A 123 4.66 -19.47 4.44
CA ALA A 123 4.09 -19.03 5.69
C ALA A 123 3.89 -17.51 5.71
N LEU A 124 2.90 -17.05 6.49
CA LEU A 124 2.76 -15.65 6.86
C LEU A 124 3.58 -15.44 8.14
N TRP A 125 4.49 -14.47 8.08
CA TRP A 125 5.37 -14.09 9.19
C TRP A 125 5.14 -12.63 9.54
N HIS A 126 5.48 -12.27 10.78
CA HIS A 126 5.54 -10.89 11.23
C HIS A 126 6.77 -10.64 12.12
N ASP A 127 7.17 -9.39 12.23
CA ASP A 127 8.28 -8.88 13.05
C ASP A 127 7.91 -7.46 13.47
N TRP A 128 8.23 -7.04 14.70
CA TRP A 128 7.83 -5.74 15.22
C TRP A 128 8.96 -5.06 15.96
N GLN A 129 8.96 -3.73 15.95
CA GLN A 129 9.82 -2.97 16.84
C GLN A 129 9.44 -3.27 18.29
N LEU A 130 10.40 -3.54 19.17
CA LEU A 130 10.19 -3.85 20.60
C LEU A 130 9.73 -2.63 21.41
N GLU A 131 10.13 -1.45 20.97
CA GLU A 131 9.68 -0.14 21.43
C GLU A 131 9.62 0.80 20.22
N PRO A 132 8.83 1.90 20.25
CA PRO A 132 8.75 2.79 19.10
C PRO A 132 10.14 3.27 18.67
N ASN A 133 10.46 3.10 17.39
CA ASN A 133 11.76 3.45 16.79
C ASN A 133 12.95 2.59 17.26
N GLY A 134 12.70 1.47 17.93
CA GLY A 134 13.73 0.60 18.53
C GLY A 134 14.07 -0.65 17.71
N ASP A 135 14.78 -1.57 18.36
CA ASP A 135 15.18 -2.86 17.79
C ASP A 135 13.97 -3.73 17.41
N TRP A 136 14.17 -4.63 16.43
CA TRP A 136 13.16 -5.58 15.97
C TRP A 136 13.13 -6.85 16.84
N SER A 137 11.95 -7.44 17.01
CA SER A 137 11.72 -8.63 17.84
C SER A 137 12.34 -9.89 17.26
N GLY A 138 12.53 -9.91 15.94
CA GLY A 138 12.76 -11.11 15.16
C GLY A 138 11.44 -11.74 14.73
N LYS A 139 11.52 -12.57 13.68
CA LYS A 139 10.34 -13.15 13.03
C LYS A 139 9.57 -14.12 13.91
N GLU A 140 8.26 -13.96 13.90
CA GLU A 140 7.28 -14.92 14.43
C GLU A 140 6.31 -15.37 13.33
N LYS A 141 5.82 -16.60 13.43
CA LYS A 141 4.93 -17.19 12.44
C LYS A 141 3.48 -16.89 12.81
N LEU A 142 2.76 -16.25 11.90
CA LEU A 142 1.36 -15.87 12.11
C LEU A 142 0.38 -16.78 11.36
N GLY A 143 0.78 -17.32 10.21
CA GLY A 143 -0.11 -18.13 9.38
C GLY A 143 0.61 -19.04 8.40
N GLU A 144 -0.17 -19.76 7.60
CA GLU A 144 0.29 -20.78 6.66
C GLU A 144 -0.26 -20.52 5.26
N ASN A 145 0.48 -20.99 4.25
CA ASN A 145 0.07 -21.02 2.84
C ASN A 145 -0.34 -19.66 2.25
N ALA A 146 0.18 -18.54 2.73
CA ALA A 146 -0.13 -17.21 2.19
C ALA A 146 0.53 -16.99 0.80
N ILE A 147 -0.05 -16.12 -0.04
CA ILE A 147 0.52 -15.71 -1.34
C ILE A 147 0.59 -14.20 -1.54
N ASP A 148 -0.20 -13.44 -0.80
CA ASP A 148 -0.20 -11.98 -0.73
C ASP A 148 -0.69 -11.56 0.67
N VAL A 149 -0.38 -10.32 1.07
CA VAL A 149 -0.70 -9.77 2.39
C VAL A 149 -1.02 -8.28 2.31
N ALA A 150 -1.97 -7.85 3.14
CA ALA A 150 -2.27 -6.46 3.44
C ALA A 150 -2.60 -6.30 4.93
N VAL A 151 -2.24 -5.18 5.55
CA VAL A 151 -2.53 -4.92 6.96
C VAL A 151 -3.28 -3.60 7.15
N GLY A 152 -4.33 -3.64 7.97
CA GLY A 152 -5.11 -2.48 8.40
C GLY A 152 -5.04 -2.31 9.91
N ARG A 153 -5.38 -1.10 10.39
CA ARG A 153 -5.60 -0.85 11.82
C ARG A 153 -7.06 -0.54 12.06
N ASN A 154 -7.67 -1.33 12.94
CA ASN A 154 -9.02 -1.12 13.44
C ASN A 154 -9.14 0.19 14.21
N GLU A 155 -10.37 0.69 14.39
CA GLU A 155 -10.63 1.93 15.12
C GLU A 155 -10.13 1.86 16.57
N ASP A 156 -10.23 0.69 17.20
CA ASP A 156 -9.77 0.43 18.56
C ASP A 156 -8.25 0.27 18.70
N GLY A 157 -7.50 0.38 17.59
CA GLY A 157 -6.05 0.32 17.55
C GLY A 157 -5.47 -1.08 17.32
N ARG A 158 -6.28 -2.13 17.24
CA ARG A 158 -5.83 -3.48 16.89
C ARG A 158 -5.38 -3.52 15.43
N LEU A 159 -4.25 -4.16 15.17
CA LEU A 159 -3.90 -4.54 13.80
C LEU A 159 -4.75 -5.74 13.36
N GLU A 160 -5.13 -5.74 12.09
CA GLU A 160 -5.79 -6.85 11.41
C GLU A 160 -5.13 -7.07 10.05
N VAL A 161 -4.68 -8.31 9.84
CA VAL A 161 -3.98 -8.72 8.63
C VAL A 161 -4.93 -9.52 7.75
N PHE A 162 -4.88 -9.24 6.45
CA PHE A 162 -5.62 -9.93 5.41
C PHE A 162 -4.61 -10.61 4.50
N TYR A 163 -4.83 -11.88 4.19
CA TYR A 163 -3.93 -12.62 3.33
C TYR A 163 -4.67 -13.61 2.44
N LEU A 164 -4.06 -13.92 1.29
CA LEU A 164 -4.60 -14.88 0.35
C LEU A 164 -3.90 -16.22 0.54
N GLY A 165 -4.63 -17.32 0.67
CA GLY A 165 -4.08 -18.67 0.74
C GLY A 165 -3.52 -19.17 -0.61
N ALA A 166 -2.89 -20.34 -0.63
CA ALA A 166 -2.27 -20.90 -1.83
C ALA A 166 -3.26 -21.19 -2.97
N ALA A 167 -4.53 -21.46 -2.62
CA ALA A 167 -5.64 -21.58 -3.56
C ALA A 167 -6.42 -20.26 -3.76
N GLY A 168 -5.87 -19.14 -3.29
CA GLY A 168 -6.44 -17.81 -3.38
C GLY A 168 -7.45 -17.46 -2.29
N GLN A 169 -7.83 -18.37 -1.39
CA GLN A 169 -8.84 -18.11 -0.36
C GLN A 169 -8.50 -16.87 0.47
N LEU A 170 -9.46 -15.99 0.74
CA LEU A 170 -9.26 -14.82 1.59
C LEU A 170 -9.33 -15.22 3.07
N TRP A 171 -8.30 -14.86 3.82
CA TRP A 171 -8.20 -15.07 5.26
C TRP A 171 -7.91 -13.73 5.95
N HIS A 172 -8.29 -13.65 7.21
CA HIS A 172 -7.87 -12.56 8.09
C HIS A 172 -7.49 -13.09 9.48
N ASP A 173 -6.64 -12.36 10.18
CA ASP A 173 -6.30 -12.57 11.60
C ASP A 173 -6.15 -11.19 12.24
N TRP A 174 -6.43 -11.07 13.54
CA TRP A 174 -6.42 -9.79 14.24
C TRP A 174 -5.80 -9.92 15.62
N GLN A 175 -5.18 -8.85 16.10
CA GLN A 175 -4.81 -8.74 17.49
C GLN A 175 -6.08 -8.76 18.37
N THR A 176 -6.10 -9.51 19.47
CA THR A 176 -7.28 -9.59 20.38
C THR A 176 -7.47 -8.34 21.24
N GLU A 177 -6.39 -7.59 21.45
CA GLU A 177 -6.36 -6.25 22.04
C GLU A 177 -5.23 -5.46 21.38
N ALA A 178 -5.26 -4.13 21.43
CA ALA A 178 -4.25 -3.32 20.76
C ALA A 178 -2.85 -3.69 21.29
N ASN A 179 -1.92 -4.00 20.36
CA ASN A 179 -0.55 -4.44 20.66
C ASN A 179 -0.45 -5.82 21.35
N GLY A 180 -1.54 -6.61 21.37
CA GLY A 180 -1.61 -7.90 22.05
C GLY A 180 -1.41 -9.12 21.14
N ASP A 181 -1.77 -10.29 21.68
CA ASP A 181 -1.73 -11.57 20.97
C ASP A 181 -2.71 -11.60 19.78
N TRP A 182 -2.46 -12.51 18.83
CA TRP A 182 -3.32 -12.75 17.67
C TRP A 182 -4.43 -13.76 17.97
N HIS A 183 -5.61 -13.53 17.39
CA HIS A 183 -6.78 -14.35 17.59
C HIS A 183 -6.63 -15.76 16.99
N GLY A 184 -5.98 -15.83 15.83
CA GLY A 184 -5.93 -16.99 14.97
C GLY A 184 -6.80 -16.78 13.73
N ALA A 185 -6.27 -17.23 12.59
CA ALA A 185 -6.87 -16.95 11.30
C ALA A 185 -8.28 -17.51 11.09
N GLU A 186 -9.15 -16.67 10.54
CA GLU A 186 -10.48 -17.01 10.05
C GLU A 186 -10.58 -16.76 8.55
N GLN A 187 -11.49 -17.49 7.90
CA GLN A 187 -11.69 -17.39 6.46
C GLN A 187 -12.84 -16.43 6.15
N LEU A 188 -12.61 -15.49 5.23
CA LEU A 188 -13.65 -14.68 4.61
C LEU A 188 -14.11 -15.30 3.28
N ASP A 189 -15.30 -14.92 2.83
CA ASP A 189 -15.83 -15.37 1.56
C ASP A 189 -15.09 -14.70 0.40
N GLY A 190 -14.27 -15.47 -0.32
CA GLY A 190 -13.60 -14.95 -1.51
C GLY A 190 -12.37 -15.75 -1.90
N THR A 191 -11.98 -15.61 -3.16
CA THR A 191 -10.69 -16.09 -3.66
C THR A 191 -10.05 -15.02 -4.53
N GLY A 192 -8.77 -14.74 -4.31
CA GLY A 192 -8.03 -13.65 -4.94
C GLY A 192 -6.63 -14.02 -5.43
N LYS A 193 -5.99 -13.06 -6.10
CA LYS A 193 -4.56 -13.01 -6.43
C LYS A 193 -3.86 -11.73 -5.93
N GLN A 194 -4.63 -10.74 -5.49
CA GLN A 194 -4.14 -9.51 -4.85
C GLN A 194 -5.13 -9.10 -3.75
N VAL A 195 -4.64 -8.62 -2.61
CA VAL A 195 -5.47 -8.04 -1.52
C VAL A 195 -4.94 -6.67 -1.07
N VAL A 196 -5.85 -5.74 -0.79
CA VAL A 196 -5.57 -4.41 -0.18
C VAL A 196 -6.66 -4.07 0.82
N VAL A 197 -6.37 -3.21 1.81
CA VAL A 197 -7.32 -2.81 2.85
C VAL A 197 -7.24 -1.31 3.12
N ALA A 198 -8.36 -0.70 3.50
CA ALA A 198 -8.41 0.68 3.99
C ALA A 198 -9.45 0.83 5.10
N SER A 199 -9.30 1.85 5.93
CA SER A 199 -10.29 2.25 6.92
C SER A 199 -11.27 3.27 6.34
N ASN A 200 -12.56 3.01 6.51
CA ASN A 200 -13.64 3.95 6.25
C ASN A 200 -13.65 5.11 7.26
N ALA A 201 -14.42 6.16 6.95
CA ALA A 201 -14.54 7.35 7.79
C ALA A 201 -15.09 7.07 9.21
N ASP A 202 -15.86 5.98 9.34
CA ASP A 202 -16.50 5.53 10.58
C ASP A 202 -15.70 4.44 11.31
N GLY A 203 -14.44 4.22 10.94
CA GLY A 203 -13.55 3.29 11.64
C GLY A 203 -13.65 1.83 11.16
N ARG A 204 -14.61 1.50 10.30
CA ARG A 204 -14.75 0.16 9.72
C ARG A 204 -13.61 -0.12 8.75
N LEU A 205 -12.98 -1.29 8.85
CA LEU A 205 -12.10 -1.78 7.79
C LEU A 205 -12.93 -2.27 6.59
N GLU A 206 -12.39 -2.03 5.39
CA GLU A 206 -12.91 -2.57 4.14
C GLU A 206 -11.75 -3.14 3.33
N VAL A 207 -11.89 -4.42 2.98
CA VAL A 207 -10.90 -5.21 2.25
C VAL A 207 -11.35 -5.35 0.79
N PHE A 208 -10.40 -5.22 -0.12
CA PHE A 208 -10.60 -5.34 -1.55
C PHE A 208 -9.66 -6.40 -2.11
N TRP A 209 -10.13 -7.20 -3.05
CA TRP A 209 -9.28 -8.19 -3.72
C TRP A 209 -9.61 -8.31 -5.20
N THR A 210 -8.60 -8.71 -5.98
CA THR A 210 -8.81 -9.12 -7.37
C THR A 210 -8.81 -10.64 -7.46
N ASP A 211 -9.78 -11.22 -8.16
CA ASP A 211 -9.76 -12.67 -8.43
C ASP A 211 -8.86 -13.05 -9.61
N VAL A 212 -8.80 -14.35 -9.91
CA VAL A 212 -7.94 -14.87 -11.00
C VAL A 212 -8.31 -14.29 -12.37
N ASP A 213 -9.60 -14.03 -12.61
CA ASP A 213 -10.13 -13.43 -13.82
C ASP A 213 -10.05 -11.89 -13.80
N GLY A 214 -9.69 -11.32 -12.65
CA GLY A 214 -9.44 -9.90 -12.44
C GLY A 214 -10.65 -9.13 -11.93
N HIS A 215 -11.78 -9.78 -11.60
CA HIS A 215 -12.89 -9.08 -10.97
C HIS A 215 -12.45 -8.48 -9.64
N VAL A 216 -12.84 -7.23 -9.39
CA VAL A 216 -12.58 -6.55 -8.12
C VAL A 216 -13.78 -6.74 -7.20
N TRP A 217 -13.51 -7.36 -6.05
CA TRP A 217 -14.46 -7.62 -5.00
C TRP A 217 -14.11 -6.80 -3.76
N HIS A 218 -15.09 -6.57 -2.91
CA HIS A 218 -14.88 -5.97 -1.59
C HIS A 218 -15.77 -6.59 -0.52
N ASP A 219 -15.36 -6.45 0.73
CA ASP A 219 -16.10 -6.82 1.95
C ASP A 219 -15.73 -5.80 3.03
N TRP A 220 -16.67 -5.45 3.90
CA TRP A 220 -16.47 -4.46 4.95
C TRP A 220 -17.00 -4.93 6.29
N GLN A 221 -16.38 -4.47 7.38
CA GLN A 221 -16.96 -4.62 8.70
C GLN A 221 -18.29 -3.86 8.76
N THR A 222 -19.35 -4.47 9.27
CA THR A 222 -20.72 -3.91 9.34
C THR A 222 -20.86 -2.80 10.37
N GLU A 223 -20.03 -2.81 11.40
CA GLU A 223 -19.77 -1.74 12.36
C GLU A 223 -18.28 -1.76 12.71
N ALA A 224 -17.74 -0.68 13.28
CA ALA A 224 -16.32 -0.65 13.59
C ALA A 224 -15.94 -1.81 14.52
N ASN A 225 -14.92 -2.59 14.13
CA ASN A 225 -14.44 -3.76 14.87
C ASN A 225 -15.45 -4.94 14.91
N GLY A 226 -16.48 -4.93 14.06
CA GLY A 226 -17.57 -5.92 14.05
C GLY A 226 -17.47 -6.99 12.95
N ASP A 227 -18.58 -7.70 12.74
CA ASP A 227 -18.72 -8.76 11.73
C ASP A 227 -18.59 -8.22 10.30
N TRP A 228 -18.26 -9.09 9.34
CA TRP A 228 -18.12 -8.76 7.92
C TRP A 228 -19.42 -8.86 7.13
N SER A 229 -19.60 -7.98 6.14
CA SER A 229 -20.80 -7.90 5.29
C SER A 229 -21.00 -9.09 4.36
N GLY A 230 -19.91 -9.77 3.99
CA GLY A 230 -19.84 -10.70 2.88
C GLY A 230 -19.44 -10.00 1.58
N ARG A 231 -18.96 -10.79 0.61
CA ARG A 231 -18.41 -10.24 -0.63
C ARG A 231 -19.44 -9.57 -1.54
N GLU A 232 -19.06 -8.43 -2.11
CA GLU A 232 -19.77 -7.75 -3.18
C GLU A 232 -18.86 -7.46 -4.38
N ASP A 233 -19.43 -7.43 -5.59
CA ASP A 233 -18.72 -7.19 -6.85
C ASP A 233 -18.74 -5.68 -7.17
N LEU A 234 -17.57 -5.07 -7.36
CA LEU A 234 -17.46 -3.67 -7.79
C LEU A 234 -17.71 -3.49 -9.31
N ASN A 235 -18.00 -4.58 -10.03
CA ASN A 235 -18.32 -4.64 -11.45
C ASN A 235 -17.22 -4.06 -12.37
N VAL A 236 -15.96 -4.22 -11.96
CA VAL A 236 -14.79 -3.84 -12.75
C VAL A 236 -13.77 -4.98 -12.83
N ILE A 237 -12.99 -5.00 -13.90
CA ILE A 237 -11.90 -5.97 -14.10
C ILE A 237 -10.57 -5.22 -14.04
N ALA A 238 -9.70 -5.63 -13.13
CA ALA A 238 -8.41 -5.03 -12.88
C ALA A 238 -7.26 -6.04 -13.01
N GLN A 239 -6.15 -5.58 -13.57
CA GLN A 239 -4.84 -6.24 -13.44
C GLN A 239 -4.22 -5.98 -12.06
N ARG A 240 -4.53 -4.81 -11.48
CA ARG A 240 -4.01 -4.34 -10.21
C ARG A 240 -4.92 -3.29 -9.59
N VAL A 241 -4.99 -3.25 -8.26
CA VAL A 241 -5.66 -2.20 -7.49
C VAL A 241 -4.74 -1.53 -6.47
N ALA A 242 -5.05 -0.28 -6.12
CA ALA A 242 -4.61 0.41 -4.90
C ALA A 242 -5.78 1.22 -4.32
N ILE A 243 -5.78 1.45 -3.02
CA ILE A 243 -6.88 2.11 -2.30
C ILE A 243 -6.34 3.24 -1.43
N ALA A 244 -7.09 4.35 -1.34
CA ALA A 244 -6.84 5.39 -0.35
C ALA A 244 -8.14 6.05 0.11
N ALA A 245 -8.16 6.47 1.37
CA ALA A 245 -9.15 7.43 1.85
C ALA A 245 -8.76 8.84 1.40
N ASN A 246 -9.72 9.58 0.85
CA ASN A 246 -9.55 11.01 0.60
C ASN A 246 -9.77 11.83 1.88
N ARG A 247 -9.51 13.14 1.83
CA ARG A 247 -9.66 14.03 2.99
C ARG A 247 -11.08 14.05 3.59
N GLY A 248 -12.10 13.78 2.76
CA GLY A 248 -13.49 13.73 3.18
C GLY A 248 -13.91 12.40 3.82
N GLY A 249 -12.99 11.44 3.96
CA GLY A 249 -13.24 10.13 4.56
C GLY A 249 -13.83 9.10 3.58
N ARG A 250 -14.03 9.47 2.32
CA ARG A 250 -14.43 8.51 1.30
C ARG A 250 -13.24 7.67 0.85
N LEU A 251 -13.48 6.40 0.61
CA LEU A 251 -12.55 5.52 -0.10
C LEU A 251 -12.58 5.74 -1.62
N GLU A 252 -11.40 5.79 -2.24
CA GLU A 252 -11.20 5.83 -3.69
C GLU A 252 -10.26 4.69 -4.10
N LEU A 253 -10.75 3.79 -4.97
CA LEU A 253 -10.03 2.64 -5.50
C LEU A 253 -9.51 2.96 -6.89
N PHE A 254 -8.20 2.88 -7.07
CA PHE A 254 -7.52 3.06 -8.34
C PHE A 254 -7.14 1.70 -8.90
N TYR A 255 -7.32 1.50 -10.20
CA TYR A 255 -7.03 0.21 -10.81
C TYR A 255 -6.47 0.33 -12.22
N ILE A 256 -5.66 -0.66 -12.61
CA ILE A 256 -5.18 -0.83 -13.98
C ILE A 256 -6.15 -1.75 -14.70
N ASP A 257 -6.84 -1.26 -15.73
CA ASP A 257 -7.74 -2.08 -16.55
C ASP A 257 -6.98 -3.02 -17.50
N GLN A 258 -7.69 -3.89 -18.22
CA GLN A 258 -7.08 -4.89 -19.13
C GLN A 258 -6.32 -4.27 -20.32
N ASP A 259 -6.58 -2.99 -20.63
CA ASP A 259 -5.89 -2.23 -21.67
C ASP A 259 -4.73 -1.39 -21.10
N ALA A 260 -4.36 -1.65 -19.84
CA ALA A 260 -3.33 -0.95 -19.08
C ALA A 260 -3.62 0.55 -18.87
N HIS A 261 -4.88 0.98 -18.87
CA HIS A 261 -5.25 2.32 -18.42
C HIS A 261 -5.47 2.34 -16.91
N ILE A 262 -5.18 3.49 -16.30
CA ILE A 262 -5.54 3.73 -14.90
C ILE A 262 -6.95 4.31 -14.87
N ARG A 263 -7.80 3.70 -14.07
CA ARG A 263 -9.19 4.08 -13.81
C ARG A 263 -9.38 4.20 -12.30
N ASN A 264 -10.49 4.78 -11.88
CA ASN A 264 -10.88 4.77 -10.47
C ASN A 264 -12.38 4.56 -10.25
N LEU A 265 -12.69 4.02 -9.09
CA LEU A 265 -14.00 4.01 -8.45
C LEU A 265 -13.90 4.80 -7.14
N TRP A 266 -15.00 5.35 -6.66
CA TRP A 266 -15.04 6.01 -5.36
C TRP A 266 -16.42 5.89 -4.73
N GLN A 267 -16.51 5.89 -3.40
CA GLN A 267 -17.81 5.94 -2.73
C GLN A 267 -18.53 7.27 -3.04
N MET A 268 -19.78 7.34 -3.44
CA MET A 268 -20.39 8.63 -3.84
C MET A 268 -20.48 9.62 -2.66
N GLU A 269 -20.50 9.07 -1.44
CA GLU A 269 -20.35 9.72 -0.15
C GLU A 269 -19.57 8.80 0.80
N ALA A 270 -19.05 9.30 1.91
CA ALA A 270 -18.32 8.44 2.85
C ALA A 270 -19.24 7.30 3.33
N ASN A 271 -18.72 6.07 3.28
CA ASN A 271 -19.44 4.84 3.65
C ASN A 271 -20.64 4.50 2.74
N GLY A 272 -20.74 5.12 1.56
CA GLY A 272 -21.85 4.95 0.62
C GLY A 272 -21.51 4.09 -0.60
N ASP A 273 -22.47 4.02 -1.53
CA ASP A 273 -22.37 3.26 -2.79
C ASP A 273 -21.17 3.68 -3.64
N TRP A 274 -20.61 2.74 -4.41
CA TRP A 274 -19.49 3.01 -5.32
C TRP A 274 -19.95 3.57 -6.68
N GLY A 275 -19.17 4.49 -7.22
CA GLY A 275 -19.39 5.10 -8.54
C GLY A 275 -18.09 5.41 -9.28
N SER A 276 -18.23 5.72 -10.57
CA SER A 276 -17.12 6.15 -11.44
C SER A 276 -17.66 7.01 -12.58
N ASP A 277 -16.81 7.87 -13.13
CA ASP A 277 -17.06 8.62 -14.36
C ASP A 277 -16.37 8.01 -15.58
N GLY A 278 -15.62 6.92 -15.40
CA GLY A 278 -14.85 6.28 -16.45
C GLY A 278 -13.75 7.15 -17.03
N GLU A 279 -13.20 8.11 -16.27
CA GLU A 279 -12.01 8.87 -16.65
C GLU A 279 -10.80 7.92 -16.80
N SER A 280 -9.85 8.27 -17.67
CA SER A 280 -8.56 7.60 -17.77
C SER A 280 -7.50 8.49 -17.14
N LEU A 281 -6.90 8.02 -16.06
CA LEU A 281 -5.92 8.75 -15.24
C LEU A 281 -4.47 8.46 -15.66
N GLY A 282 -4.28 7.51 -16.58
CA GLY A 282 -2.97 7.03 -17.00
C GLY A 282 -3.12 5.95 -18.06
N ALA A 283 -2.04 5.64 -18.77
CA ALA A 283 -2.02 4.61 -19.79
C ALA A 283 -0.69 3.84 -19.81
N LYS A 284 -0.74 2.59 -20.29
CA LYS A 284 0.38 1.63 -20.27
C LYS A 284 0.97 1.43 -18.87
N ALA A 285 0.11 1.47 -17.85
CA ALA A 285 0.52 1.28 -16.47
C ALA A 285 0.77 -0.19 -16.16
N THR A 286 1.82 -0.47 -15.39
CA THR A 286 2.17 -1.83 -14.92
C THR A 286 2.13 -1.95 -13.39
N ASP A 287 2.19 -0.81 -12.70
CA ASP A 287 2.07 -0.69 -11.25
C ASP A 287 1.54 0.71 -10.91
N LEU A 288 0.89 0.87 -9.76
CA LEU A 288 0.39 2.13 -9.26
C LEU A 288 0.42 2.19 -7.72
N ALA A 289 0.61 3.39 -7.19
CA ALA A 289 0.41 3.71 -5.78
C ALA A 289 -0.25 5.09 -5.66
N VAL A 290 -0.91 5.33 -4.53
CA VAL A 290 -1.62 6.58 -4.25
C VAL A 290 -1.14 7.16 -2.92
N GLY A 291 -0.92 8.47 -2.89
CA GLY A 291 -0.61 9.23 -1.69
C GLY A 291 -1.57 10.40 -1.49
N GLN A 292 -1.73 10.84 -0.25
CA GLN A 292 -2.51 12.03 0.07
C GLN A 292 -1.59 13.18 0.46
N ASN A 293 -1.60 14.23 -0.37
CA ASN A 293 -0.89 15.48 -0.13
C ASN A 293 -1.30 16.14 1.19
N ALA A 294 -0.48 17.05 1.70
CA ALA A 294 -0.76 17.76 2.97
C ALA A 294 -2.05 18.60 2.92
N ASP A 295 -2.45 19.06 1.73
CA ASP A 295 -3.74 19.75 1.54
C ASP A 295 -4.95 18.80 1.40
N GLY A 296 -4.70 17.49 1.34
CA GLY A 296 -5.71 16.44 1.24
C GLY A 296 -6.08 16.00 -0.18
N ARG A 297 -5.39 16.51 -1.20
CA ARG A 297 -5.53 16.02 -2.58
C ARG A 297 -4.88 14.65 -2.69
N LEU A 298 -5.58 13.69 -3.30
CA LEU A 298 -4.96 12.45 -3.73
C LEU A 298 -4.07 12.70 -4.95
N GLU A 299 -2.94 12.01 -4.99
CA GLU A 299 -1.99 11.99 -6.09
C GLU A 299 -1.56 10.56 -6.35
N ILE A 300 -1.66 10.12 -7.61
CA ILE A 300 -1.28 8.77 -8.01
C ILE A 300 0.07 8.79 -8.71
N PHE A 301 0.84 7.73 -8.53
CA PHE A 301 2.11 7.47 -9.18
C PHE A 301 2.05 6.11 -9.83
N TYR A 302 2.60 5.98 -11.04
CA TYR A 302 2.53 4.72 -11.76
C TYR A 302 3.74 4.47 -12.65
N ALA A 303 4.09 3.20 -12.81
CA ALA A 303 5.12 2.76 -13.75
C ALA A 303 4.48 2.63 -15.14
N GLY A 304 4.88 3.52 -16.06
CA GLY A 304 4.23 3.73 -17.34
C GLY A 304 5.14 3.49 -18.56
N PRO A 305 4.85 4.15 -19.70
CA PRO A 305 5.67 4.04 -20.91
C PRO A 305 7.15 4.33 -20.65
N ASN A 306 8.03 3.66 -21.40
CA ASN A 306 9.49 3.80 -21.32
C ASN A 306 10.08 3.47 -19.93
N ASP A 307 9.33 2.73 -19.12
CA ASP A 307 9.73 2.37 -17.76
C ASP A 307 9.99 3.58 -16.84
N GLU A 308 9.30 4.68 -17.13
CA GLU A 308 9.33 5.91 -16.35
C GLU A 308 8.20 5.91 -15.31
N ILE A 309 8.40 6.69 -14.25
CA ILE A 309 7.34 7.00 -13.30
C ILE A 309 6.56 8.22 -13.81
N TRP A 310 5.25 8.12 -13.72
CA TRP A 310 4.29 9.15 -14.10
C TRP A 310 3.38 9.45 -12.92
N HIS A 311 2.82 10.65 -12.87
CA HIS A 311 1.91 11.03 -11.82
C HIS A 311 0.87 12.04 -12.29
N ASN A 312 -0.27 12.09 -11.60
CA ASN A 312 -1.26 13.15 -11.66
C ASN A 312 -2.03 13.23 -10.33
N TRP A 313 -2.78 14.31 -10.13
CA TRP A 313 -3.38 14.62 -8.84
C TRP A 313 -4.78 15.21 -8.98
N GLN A 314 -5.55 15.12 -7.91
CA GLN A 314 -6.82 15.83 -7.79
C GLN A 314 -6.57 17.36 -7.80
N PRO A 315 -7.34 18.17 -8.53
CA PRO A 315 -7.23 19.63 -8.51
C PRO A 315 -7.59 20.25 -7.14
N ALA A 316 -8.46 19.59 -6.37
CA ALA A 316 -8.84 19.94 -5.01
C ALA A 316 -9.24 18.66 -4.24
N PRO A 317 -9.20 18.65 -2.89
CA PRO A 317 -9.48 17.42 -2.13
C PRO A 317 -10.82 16.77 -2.51
N GLY A 318 -10.77 15.52 -2.97
CA GLY A 318 -11.95 14.73 -3.36
C GLY A 318 -12.70 15.29 -4.57
N ARG A 319 -11.99 15.97 -5.49
CA ARG A 319 -12.56 16.55 -6.72
C ARG A 319 -11.80 16.06 -7.96
N GLY A 320 -12.55 15.84 -9.04
CA GLY A 320 -12.05 15.72 -10.41
C GLY A 320 -12.59 16.86 -11.31
N PRO A 321 -12.33 16.83 -12.63
CA PRO A 321 -11.45 15.87 -13.30
C PRO A 321 -10.00 16.00 -12.82
N TRP A 322 -9.22 14.93 -12.92
CA TRP A 322 -7.84 14.94 -12.46
C TRP A 322 -6.96 15.86 -13.31
N SER A 323 -5.81 16.27 -12.77
CA SER A 323 -4.84 17.04 -13.54
C SER A 323 -4.35 16.25 -14.77
N SER A 324 -3.83 16.98 -15.76
CA SER A 324 -3.11 16.35 -16.87
C SER A 324 -1.98 15.45 -16.35
N ILE A 325 -1.78 14.32 -17.03
CA ILE A 325 -0.69 13.39 -16.76
C ILE A 325 0.65 14.08 -16.99
N VAL A 326 1.57 14.00 -16.02
CA VAL A 326 2.92 14.55 -16.13
C VAL A 326 3.95 13.46 -15.86
N GLN A 327 5.03 13.46 -16.63
CA GLN A 327 6.20 12.63 -16.34
C GLN A 327 6.81 13.11 -15.02
N TYR A 328 7.17 12.19 -14.12
CA TYR A 328 7.53 12.51 -12.74
C TYR A 328 8.73 13.48 -12.56
N GLU A 329 9.59 13.62 -13.58
CA GLU A 329 10.66 14.63 -13.58
C GLU A 329 10.16 16.07 -13.86
N GLY A 330 8.91 16.24 -14.30
CA GLY A 330 8.22 17.52 -14.45
C GLY A 330 7.11 17.65 -13.42
N GLY A 331 7.19 18.61 -12.51
CA GLY A 331 6.10 18.87 -11.57
C GLY A 331 5.12 19.95 -12.06
N PRO A 332 4.03 20.20 -11.30
CA PRO A 332 3.09 21.29 -11.59
C PRO A 332 3.77 22.67 -11.54
N PRO A 333 3.50 23.58 -12.49
CA PRO A 333 4.01 24.95 -12.40
C PRO A 333 3.56 25.59 -11.08
N PRO A 334 4.38 26.47 -10.47
CA PRO A 334 4.01 27.14 -9.23
C PRO A 334 2.65 27.83 -9.39
N VAL A 335 1.74 27.56 -8.45
CA VAL A 335 0.52 28.35 -8.33
C VAL A 335 0.95 29.73 -7.85
N GLY A 336 0.73 30.74 -8.71
CA GLY A 336 1.03 32.14 -8.41
C GLY A 336 0.10 32.76 -7.37
#